data_AF-D3GHV3-F1
#
_entry.id   AF-D3GHV3-F1
#
_cell.length_a   1.000
_cell.length_b   1.000
_cell.length_c   1.000
_cell.angle_alpha   90.00
_cell.angle_beta   90.00
_cell.angle_gamma   90.00
#
_symmetry.space_group_name_H-M   'P 1'
#
loop_
_entity.id
_entity.type
_entity.pdbx_description
1 polymer ?
#
loop_
_entity_poly.entity_id
_entity_poly.type
_entity_poly.pdbx_seq_one_letter_code
_entity_poly.pdbx_strand_id
1 'polypeptide(L)'
;DIGDIIRGKDLFIGYNEKDRKEKQKLQQNLKKIFKKIHEGLTTTIGAKARYKGDENYFQLREDWWEANKKEVWKAITCHAGQSAQYYNDTHVVEKKRTETNHDCQCANTDVPTYLDYVPQYKK
;
A
#
# COMPACT_ATOMS: atom_id res chain seq x y z
N ASP A 1 1.65 -6.44 3.48
CA ASP A 1 0.98 -6.00 4.71
C ASP A 1 0.75 -4.50 4.85
N ILE A 2 1.75 -3.62 4.70
CA ILE A 2 1.55 -2.16 4.86
C ILE A 2 0.37 -1.64 4.01
N GLY A 3 0.27 -2.07 2.74
CA GLY A 3 -0.86 -1.74 1.88
C GLY A 3 -2.21 -2.22 2.44
N ASP A 4 -2.28 -3.40 3.05
CA ASP A 4 -3.52 -3.91 3.67
C ASP A 4 -3.91 -3.10 4.90
N ILE A 5 -2.93 -2.69 5.72
CA ILE A 5 -3.16 -1.80 6.87
C ILE A 5 -3.71 -0.45 6.41
N ILE A 6 -3.06 0.16 5.41
CA ILE A 6 -3.45 1.45 4.84
C ILE A 6 -4.79 1.39 4.13
N ARG A 7 -5.18 0.26 3.54
CA ARG A 7 -6.48 0.08 2.87
C ARG A 7 -7.59 -0.44 3.78
N GLY A 8 -7.26 -0.85 5.01
CA GLY A 8 -8.23 -1.41 5.96
C GLY A 8 -8.58 -2.87 5.70
N LYS A 9 -7.73 -3.60 4.97
CA LYS A 9 -7.86 -5.02 4.62
C LYS A 9 -7.01 -5.95 5.50
N ASP A 10 -6.22 -5.40 6.43
CA ASP A 10 -5.36 -6.16 7.32
C ASP A 10 -6.18 -7.03 8.31
N LEU A 11 -5.94 -8.34 8.27
CA LEU A 11 -6.61 -9.40 9.02
C LEU A 11 -6.01 -9.64 10.40
N PHE A 12 -4.84 -9.06 10.73
CA PHE A 12 -4.16 -9.31 12.00
C PHE A 12 -4.99 -8.83 13.21
N ILE A 13 -5.58 -9.70 14.02
CA ILE A 13 -6.45 -9.25 15.12
C ILE A 13 -5.70 -8.85 16.41
N GLY A 14 -4.38 -9.07 16.51
CA GLY A 14 -3.60 -8.87 17.75
C GLY A 14 -3.43 -10.16 18.55
N TYR A 15 -2.22 -10.43 19.06
CA TYR A 15 -1.95 -11.63 19.84
C TYR A 15 -2.52 -11.55 21.26
N ASN A 16 -2.60 -10.34 21.80
CA ASN A 16 -3.07 -10.06 23.16
C ASN A 16 -3.96 -8.79 23.17
N GLU A 17 -4.43 -8.41 24.35
CA GLU A 17 -5.29 -7.23 24.52
C GLU A 17 -4.59 -5.91 24.16
N LYS A 18 -3.29 -5.80 24.44
CA LYS A 18 -2.49 -4.61 24.12
C LYS A 18 -2.41 -4.42 22.61
N ASP A 19 -2.08 -5.47 21.86
CA ASP A 19 -2.00 -5.42 20.40
C ASP A 19 -3.35 -5.02 19.77
N ARG A 20 -4.46 -5.57 20.29
CA ARG A 20 -5.83 -5.22 19.86
C ARG A 20 -6.11 -3.73 20.04
N LYS A 21 -5.76 -3.17 21.20
CA LYS A 21 -5.94 -1.75 21.51
C LYS A 21 -5.08 -0.86 20.61
N GLU A 22 -3.83 -1.27 20.36
CA GLU A 22 -2.92 -0.53 19.47
C GLU A 22 -3.40 -0.55 18.02
N LYS A 23 -3.84 -1.71 17.50
CA LYS A 23 -4.43 -1.83 16.17
C LYS A 23 -5.71 -0.98 16.05
N GLN A 24 -6.58 -1.00 17.05
CA GLN A 24 -7.78 -0.17 17.05
C GLN A 24 -7.43 1.33 17.00
N LYS A 25 -6.46 1.77 17.80
CA LYS A 25 -5.96 3.16 17.79
C LYS A 25 -5.37 3.53 16.42
N LEU A 26 -4.60 2.64 15.81
CA LEU A 26 -4.03 2.83 14.47
C LEU A 26 -5.14 3.02 13.42
N GLN A 27 -6.14 2.12 13.37
CA GLN A 27 -7.24 2.23 12.42
C GLN A 27 -8.10 3.48 12.65
N GLN A 28 -8.32 3.89 13.90
CA GLN A 28 -9.00 5.14 14.21
C GLN A 28 -8.23 6.37 13.70
N ASN A 29 -6.90 6.37 13.84
CA ASN A 29 -6.06 7.46 13.33
C ASN A 29 -6.08 7.51 11.80
N LEU A 30 -6.04 6.36 11.12
CA LEU A 30 -6.18 6.28 9.67
C LEU A 30 -7.55 6.82 9.24
N LYS A 31 -8.65 6.41 9.88
CA LYS A 31 -10.00 6.94 9.61
C LYS A 31 -10.05 8.47 9.75
N LYS A 32 -9.41 9.04 10.79
CA LYS A 32 -9.30 10.50 11.00
C LYS A 32 -8.50 11.20 9.90
N ILE A 33 -7.39 10.62 9.46
CA ILE A 33 -6.56 11.17 8.37
C ILE A 33 -7.37 11.17 7.06
N PHE A 34 -7.97 10.04 6.70
CA PHE A 34 -8.74 9.93 5.45
C PHE A 34 -10.01 10.77 5.46
N LYS A 35 -10.63 10.99 6.63
CA LYS A 35 -11.69 12.00 6.78
C LYS A 35 -11.21 13.40 6.38
N LYS A 36 -10.06 13.84 6.88
CA LYS A 36 -9.49 15.16 6.53
C LYS A 36 -9.13 15.26 5.05
N ILE A 37 -8.55 14.20 4.48
CA ILE A 37 -8.27 14.13 3.03
C ILE A 37 -9.57 14.27 2.24
N HIS A 38 -10.60 13.49 2.60
CA HIS A 38 -11.91 13.53 1.95
C HIS A 38 -12.60 14.91 2.05
N GLU A 39 -12.49 15.58 3.20
CA GLU A 39 -12.96 16.96 3.38
C GLU A 39 -12.19 17.95 2.49
N GLY A 40 -10.87 17.78 2.35
CA GLY A 40 -10.04 18.58 1.44
C GLY A 40 -10.34 18.35 -0.05
N LEU A 41 -10.84 17.18 -0.45
CA LEU A 41 -11.27 16.93 -1.84
C LEU A 41 -12.49 17.78 -2.26
N THR A 42 -13.29 18.25 -1.30
CA THR A 42 -14.44 19.12 -1.58
C THR A 42 -14.00 20.49 -2.08
N THR A 43 -12.92 21.03 -1.51
CA THR A 43 -12.52 22.42 -1.71
C THR A 43 -11.82 22.68 -3.03
N THR A 44 -11.30 21.63 -3.67
CA THR A 44 -10.35 21.81 -4.78
C THR A 44 -10.87 21.29 -6.13
N ILE A 45 -11.68 20.21 -6.19
CA ILE A 45 -12.00 19.53 -7.49
C ILE A 45 -13.43 18.95 -7.56
N GLY A 46 -14.25 18.96 -6.49
CA GLY A 46 -15.55 18.26 -6.49
C GLY A 46 -15.44 16.72 -6.53
N ALA A 47 -14.21 16.18 -6.52
CA ALA A 47 -13.88 14.76 -6.51
C ALA A 47 -14.46 14.00 -5.30
N LYS A 48 -14.83 14.73 -4.23
CA LYS A 48 -15.57 14.18 -3.08
C LYS A 48 -16.81 13.39 -3.51
N ALA A 49 -17.47 13.80 -4.60
CA ALA A 49 -18.69 13.13 -5.05
C ALA A 49 -18.47 11.68 -5.48
N ARG A 50 -17.23 11.30 -5.84
CA ARG A 50 -16.82 9.93 -6.16
C ARG A 50 -16.75 9.03 -4.92
N TYR A 51 -16.48 9.60 -3.74
CA TYR A 51 -16.21 8.86 -2.50
C TYR A 51 -17.36 8.98 -1.48
N LYS A 52 -18.60 8.79 -1.94
CA LYS A 52 -19.79 8.88 -1.07
C LYS A 52 -20.14 7.54 -0.43
N GLY A 53 -20.70 7.58 0.78
CA GLY A 53 -21.43 6.45 1.37
C GLY A 53 -20.59 5.46 2.19
N ASP A 54 -19.31 5.73 2.44
CA ASP A 54 -18.46 4.87 3.26
C ASP A 54 -17.74 5.68 4.35
N GLU A 55 -18.07 5.41 5.61
CA GLU A 55 -17.40 6.05 6.75
C GLU A 55 -15.91 5.69 6.84
N ASN A 56 -15.52 4.53 6.33
CA ASN A 56 -14.15 4.01 6.42
C ASN A 56 -13.30 4.39 5.20
N TYR A 57 -13.90 5.07 4.22
CA TYR A 57 -13.23 5.61 3.04
C TYR A 57 -12.47 4.56 2.23
N PHE A 58 -12.92 3.31 2.18
CA PHE A 58 -12.20 2.20 1.56
C PHE A 58 -11.79 2.51 0.11
N GLN A 59 -12.70 3.03 -0.73
CA GLN A 59 -12.37 3.41 -2.10
C GLN A 59 -11.29 4.51 -2.17
N LEU A 60 -11.38 5.53 -1.32
CA LEU A 60 -10.37 6.59 -1.24
C LEU A 60 -9.01 6.04 -0.75
N ARG A 61 -9.02 5.07 0.17
CA ARG A 61 -7.81 4.43 0.69
C ARG A 61 -7.13 3.55 -0.37
N GLU A 62 -7.92 2.84 -1.19
CA GLU A 62 -7.43 2.09 -2.36
C GLU A 62 -6.80 3.01 -3.40
N ASP A 63 -7.52 4.06 -3.81
CA ASP A 63 -7.04 5.02 -4.82
C ASP A 63 -5.80 5.77 -4.31
N TRP A 64 -5.75 6.12 -3.02
CA TRP A 64 -4.57 6.70 -2.38
C TRP A 64 -3.38 5.74 -2.39
N TRP A 65 -3.60 4.46 -2.09
CA TRP A 65 -2.52 3.47 -2.13
C TRP A 65 -1.95 3.32 -3.55
N GLU A 66 -2.81 3.17 -4.56
CA GLU A 66 -2.36 3.07 -5.96
C GLU A 66 -1.53 4.28 -6.39
N ALA A 67 -1.97 5.49 -6.01
CA ALA A 67 -1.27 6.73 -6.33
C ALA A 67 0.10 6.88 -5.63
N ASN A 68 0.30 6.28 -4.46
CA ASN A 68 1.48 6.50 -3.62
C ASN A 68 2.39 5.26 -3.44
N LYS A 69 1.97 4.07 -3.88
CA LYS A 69 2.71 2.81 -3.64
C LYS A 69 4.15 2.83 -4.16
N LYS A 70 4.42 3.57 -5.24
CA LYS A 70 5.78 3.74 -5.80
C LYS A 70 6.71 4.46 -4.80
N GLU A 71 6.25 5.57 -4.23
CA GLU A 71 7.02 6.32 -3.24
C GLU A 71 7.17 5.53 -1.93
N VAL A 72 6.13 4.80 -1.52
CA VAL A 72 6.22 3.90 -0.36
C VAL A 72 7.25 2.80 -0.60
N TRP A 73 7.26 2.18 -1.79
CA TRP A 73 8.25 1.17 -2.15
C TRP A 73 9.66 1.74 -2.13
N LYS A 74 9.87 2.90 -2.77
CA LYS A 74 11.15 3.61 -2.75
C LYS A 74 11.66 3.83 -1.32
N ALA A 75 10.80 4.27 -0.41
CA ALA A 75 11.16 4.44 1.00
C ALA A 75 11.53 3.12 1.69
N ILE A 76 10.79 2.03 1.43
CA ILE A 76 11.09 0.69 1.98
C ILE A 76 12.45 0.19 1.49
N THR A 77 12.75 0.39 0.21
CA THR A 77 13.99 -0.06 -0.43
C THR A 77 15.19 0.88 -0.22
N CYS A 78 15.02 2.01 0.47
CA CYS A 78 16.06 3.04 0.63
C CYS A 78 17.38 2.50 1.23
N HIS A 79 17.29 1.44 2.04
CA HIS A 79 18.45 0.75 2.63
C HIS A 79 18.52 -0.73 2.23
N ALA A 80 17.89 -1.10 1.12
CA ALA A 80 18.14 -2.40 0.52
C ALA A 80 19.63 -2.48 0.17
N GLY A 81 20.25 -3.64 0.37
CA GLY A 81 21.64 -3.82 -0.03
C GLY A 81 21.76 -3.71 -1.54
N GLN A 82 22.89 -3.22 -2.04
CA GLN A 82 23.12 -3.11 -3.49
C GLN A 82 23.05 -4.46 -4.22
N SER A 83 23.29 -5.57 -3.51
CA SER A 83 23.12 -6.93 -4.02
C SER A 83 21.70 -7.50 -3.85
N ALA A 84 20.80 -6.77 -3.19
CA ALA A 84 19.43 -7.19 -2.98
C ALA A 84 18.63 -7.01 -4.27
N GLN A 85 18.04 -8.10 -4.72
CA GLN A 85 17.22 -8.16 -5.92
C GLN A 85 15.88 -8.79 -5.58
N TYR A 86 14.82 -8.31 -6.22
CA TYR A 86 13.51 -8.92 -6.20
C TYR A 86 13.32 -9.73 -7.49
N TYR A 87 12.98 -11.01 -7.32
CA TYR A 87 12.76 -11.95 -8.42
C TYR A 87 11.28 -12.23 -8.56
N ASN A 88 10.76 -12.04 -9.77
CA ASN A 88 9.39 -12.42 -10.11
C ASN A 88 9.39 -13.16 -11.46
N ASP A 89 9.05 -14.45 -11.42
CA ASP A 89 9.05 -15.34 -12.60
C ASP A 89 8.07 -14.89 -13.69
N THR A 90 7.13 -13.96 -13.41
CA THR A 90 6.12 -13.54 -14.38
C THR A 90 6.56 -12.41 -15.33
N HIS A 91 7.69 -11.75 -15.09
CA HIS A 91 8.26 -10.79 -16.06
C HIS A 91 9.10 -11.53 -17.12
N VAL A 92 8.47 -12.44 -17.88
CA VAL A 92 9.07 -13.06 -19.06
C VAL A 92 8.74 -12.21 -20.28
N VAL A 93 9.43 -11.09 -20.45
CA VAL A 93 9.58 -10.52 -21.79
C VAL A 93 10.77 -11.23 -22.42
N GLU A 94 10.51 -12.12 -23.37
CA GLU A 94 11.52 -12.80 -24.19
C GLU A 94 12.60 -13.58 -23.42
N LYS A 95 12.24 -14.63 -22.68
CA LYS A 95 13.20 -15.63 -22.14
C LYS A 95 14.40 -15.06 -21.35
N LYS A 96 14.37 -13.80 -20.93
CA LYS A 96 15.35 -13.20 -20.02
C LYS A 96 14.63 -12.82 -18.74
N ARG A 97 15.03 -13.49 -17.66
CA ARG A 97 14.63 -13.14 -16.29
C ARG A 97 14.96 -11.66 -16.09
N THR A 98 13.95 -10.82 -15.90
CA THR A 98 14.20 -9.42 -15.55
C THR A 98 14.33 -9.35 -14.04
N GLU A 99 15.56 -9.49 -13.58
CA GLU A 99 15.95 -9.10 -12.24
C GLU A 99 15.68 -7.60 -12.07
N THR A 100 15.25 -7.18 -10.89
CA THR A 100 15.44 -5.78 -10.52
C THR A 100 16.93 -5.46 -10.58
N ASN A 101 17.26 -4.20 -10.86
CA ASN A 101 18.62 -3.73 -10.63
C ASN A 101 18.92 -3.75 -9.11
N HIS A 102 20.03 -3.13 -8.70
CA HIS A 102 20.35 -2.89 -7.30
C HIS A 102 19.16 -2.35 -6.50
N ASP A 103 19.15 -2.61 -5.20
CA ASP A 103 18.17 -2.07 -4.23
C ASP A 103 16.71 -2.51 -4.47
N CYS A 104 16.47 -3.71 -5.00
CA CYS A 104 15.13 -4.26 -5.22
C CYS A 104 14.19 -3.36 -6.07
N GLN A 105 14.75 -2.57 -7.00
CA GLN A 105 13.98 -1.67 -7.87
C GLN A 105 14.09 -2.06 -9.35
N CYS A 106 12.98 -1.97 -10.09
CA CYS A 106 13.04 -2.04 -11.55
C CYS A 106 13.93 -0.92 -12.10
N ALA A 107 14.49 -1.10 -13.30
CA ALA A 107 15.33 -0.09 -13.95
C ALA A 107 14.63 1.28 -14.11
N ASN A 108 13.31 1.28 -14.18
CA ASN A 108 12.45 2.47 -14.26
C ASN A 108 11.86 2.90 -12.90
N THR A 109 12.41 2.41 -11.79
CA THR A 109 11.99 2.64 -10.40
C THR A 109 10.57 2.19 -10.05
N ASP A 110 9.92 1.40 -10.91
CA ASP A 110 8.62 0.81 -10.61
C ASP A 110 8.69 -0.25 -9.51
N VAL A 111 7.55 -0.49 -8.87
CA VAL A 111 7.37 -1.56 -7.88
C VAL A 111 7.36 -2.90 -8.62
N PRO A 112 8.31 -3.81 -8.35
CA PRO A 112 8.46 -5.07 -9.08
C PRO A 112 7.47 -6.17 -8.63
N THR A 113 6.58 -5.85 -7.69
CA THR A 113 5.69 -6.80 -7.03
C THR A 113 4.23 -6.35 -7.03
N TYR A 114 3.33 -7.32 -7.11
CA TYR A 114 1.88 -7.15 -6.97
C TYR A 114 1.35 -7.83 -5.71
N LEU A 115 2.22 -8.18 -4.76
CA LEU A 115 1.82 -8.84 -3.50
C LEU A 115 0.85 -7.98 -2.69
N ASP A 116 0.81 -6.67 -2.88
CA ASP A 116 -0.21 -5.80 -2.32
C ASP A 116 -1.61 -6.07 -2.89
N TYR A 117 -1.77 -6.67 -4.07
CA TYR A 117 -3.09 -7.04 -4.62
C TYR A 117 -3.48 -8.51 -4.39
N VAL A 118 -2.60 -9.31 -3.80
CA VAL A 118 -2.93 -10.68 -3.36
C VAL A 118 -3.70 -10.63 -2.03
N PRO A 119 -4.75 -11.45 -1.82
CA PRO A 119 -5.41 -11.55 -0.51
C PRO A 119 -4.41 -11.93 0.60
N GLN A 120 -4.47 -11.27 1.77
CA GLN A 120 -3.44 -11.41 2.81
C GLN A 120 -3.21 -12.86 3.28
N TYR A 121 -4.26 -13.68 3.36
CA TYR A 121 -4.13 -15.09 3.78
C TYR A 121 -3.45 -16.01 2.75
N LYS A 122 -3.17 -15.50 1.53
CA LYS A 122 -2.47 -16.21 0.45
C LYS A 122 -1.04 -15.71 0.22
N LYS A 123 -0.59 -14.71 1.00
CA LYS A 123 0.79 -14.22 0.97
C LYS A 123 1.67 -15.10 1.84
#